data_AF-A0A947W8S9-F1
#
_entry.id   AF-A0A947W8S9-F1
#
_cell.length_a   1.000
_cell.length_b   1.000
_cell.length_c   1.000
_cell.angle_alpha   90.00
_cell.angle_beta   90.00
_cell.angle_gamma   90.00
#
_symmetry.space_group_name_H-M   'P 1'
#
loop_
_entity.id
_entity.type
_entity.pdbx_description
1 polymer ?
#
loop_
_entity_poly.entity_id
_entity_poly.type
_entity_poly.pdbx_seq_one_letter_code
_entity_poly.pdbx_strand_id
1 'polypeptide(L)'
;MPKKARKKRGLLAIVSGPSGVGKSTVVKRLLKLDKNIKLSISATTRPPRPGETHGEHYFFISREEFDKKVKKNDFLEWAKVHSYYYGTPISSLEGQLDKGKSIVCEVDVQGAASLKKVVESGKLDTAVVFIFLIPPSVDILAFRLKKRKTEDAEVVNYRLRAAIAELQVMEKYDYIVVNDKVDSAAEKIRAIINVEKERTLLN
;
A
#
# COMPACT_ATOMS: atom_id res chain seq x y z
N MET A 1 39.54 -6.41 -9.06
CA MET A 1 38.62 -7.35 -8.37
C MET A 1 37.21 -7.07 -8.88
N PRO A 2 36.47 -8.07 -9.39
CA PRO A 2 35.08 -7.83 -9.76
C PRO A 2 34.28 -7.50 -8.50
N LYS A 3 33.54 -6.38 -8.53
CA LYS A 3 32.60 -6.01 -7.45
C LYS A 3 31.68 -7.22 -7.24
N LYS A 4 31.63 -7.78 -6.01
CA LYS A 4 30.66 -8.82 -5.64
C LYS A 4 29.28 -8.36 -6.10
N ALA A 5 28.64 -9.13 -6.99
CA ALA A 5 27.28 -8.85 -7.44
C ALA A 5 26.39 -8.73 -6.19
N ARG A 6 25.82 -7.55 -5.94
CA ARG A 6 24.84 -7.35 -4.86
C ARG A 6 23.70 -8.34 -5.11
N LYS A 7 23.39 -9.16 -4.10
CA LYS A 7 22.28 -10.12 -4.18
C LYS A 7 20.99 -9.33 -4.44
N LYS A 8 20.29 -9.60 -5.54
CA LYS A 8 19.13 -8.84 -6.01
C LYS A 8 18.02 -8.84 -4.94
N ARG A 9 17.86 -7.75 -4.21
CA ARG A 9 16.71 -7.57 -3.30
C ARG A 9 15.44 -7.40 -4.13
N GLY A 10 14.30 -7.76 -3.54
CA GLY A 10 12.99 -7.56 -4.14
C GLY A 10 12.65 -6.08 -4.33
N LEU A 11 11.55 -5.81 -5.03
CA LEU A 11 11.00 -4.47 -5.24
C LEU A 11 9.93 -4.17 -4.18
N LEU A 12 9.90 -2.95 -3.66
CA LEU A 12 8.79 -2.46 -2.84
C LEU A 12 7.80 -1.65 -3.70
N ALA A 13 6.58 -2.13 -3.86
CA ALA A 13 5.52 -1.47 -4.61
C ALA A 13 4.51 -0.83 -3.65
N ILE A 14 4.41 0.51 -3.68
CA ILE A 14 3.45 1.27 -2.89
C ILE A 14 2.20 1.46 -3.72
N VAL A 15 1.11 0.79 -3.35
CA VAL A 15 -0.18 0.90 -4.03
C VAL A 15 -1.11 1.77 -3.18
N SER A 16 -1.41 2.95 -3.69
CA SER A 16 -2.33 3.91 -3.06
C SER A 16 -3.40 4.34 -4.05
N GLY A 17 -4.29 5.24 -3.64
CA GLY A 17 -5.49 5.62 -4.38
C GLY A 17 -6.58 6.11 -3.44
N PRO A 18 -7.61 6.79 -3.95
CA PRO A 18 -8.62 7.39 -3.10
C PRO A 18 -9.46 6.34 -2.35
N SER A 19 -10.12 6.76 -1.28
CA SER A 19 -11.06 5.89 -0.55
C SER A 19 -12.15 5.37 -1.49
N GLY A 20 -12.45 4.08 -1.44
CA GLY A 20 -13.50 3.46 -2.27
C GLY A 20 -13.05 3.01 -3.68
N VAL A 21 -11.80 3.26 -4.08
CA VAL A 21 -11.30 2.85 -5.40
C VAL A 21 -11.15 1.33 -5.57
N GLY A 22 -11.12 0.56 -4.49
CA GLY A 22 -11.02 -0.90 -4.54
C GLY A 22 -9.59 -1.46 -4.43
N LYS A 23 -8.67 -0.72 -3.78
CA LYS A 23 -7.27 -1.13 -3.55
C LYS A 23 -7.15 -2.57 -3.05
N SER A 24 -7.78 -2.89 -1.94
CA SER A 24 -7.69 -4.22 -1.31
C SER A 24 -8.21 -5.33 -2.23
N THR A 25 -9.22 -5.07 -3.04
CA THR A 25 -9.75 -6.04 -4.00
C THR A 25 -8.73 -6.32 -5.11
N VAL A 26 -8.10 -5.28 -5.65
CA VAL A 26 -7.06 -5.40 -6.69
C VAL A 26 -5.81 -6.08 -6.13
N VAL A 27 -5.36 -5.69 -4.94
CA VAL A 27 -4.19 -6.27 -4.28
C VAL A 27 -4.43 -7.75 -3.96
N LYS A 28 -5.59 -8.12 -3.40
CA LYS A 28 -5.95 -9.54 -3.20
C LYS A 28 -5.92 -10.34 -4.50
N ARG A 29 -6.33 -9.75 -5.62
CA ARG A 29 -6.26 -10.40 -6.93
C ARG A 29 -4.81 -10.55 -7.42
N LEU A 30 -4.01 -9.50 -7.29
CA LEU A 30 -2.58 -9.50 -7.64
C LEU A 30 -1.81 -10.62 -6.93
N LEU A 31 -2.02 -10.79 -5.62
CA LEU A 31 -1.37 -11.84 -4.83
C LEU A 31 -1.74 -13.26 -5.27
N LYS A 32 -2.92 -13.44 -5.89
CA LYS A 32 -3.33 -14.71 -6.51
C LYS A 32 -2.70 -14.92 -7.89
N LEU A 33 -2.39 -13.84 -8.61
CA LEU A 33 -1.77 -13.88 -9.95
C LEU A 33 -0.27 -14.17 -9.90
N ASP A 34 0.42 -13.78 -8.82
CA ASP A 34 1.86 -14.00 -8.68
C ASP A 34 2.25 -14.32 -7.23
N LYS A 35 2.71 -15.56 -7.01
CA LYS A 35 3.14 -16.04 -5.69
C LYS A 35 4.45 -15.40 -5.20
N ASN A 36 5.21 -14.75 -6.08
CA ASN A 36 6.43 -14.01 -5.76
C ASN A 36 6.16 -12.59 -5.27
N ILE A 37 4.91 -12.13 -5.36
CA ILE A 37 4.46 -10.86 -4.78
C ILE A 37 3.84 -11.16 -3.41
N LYS A 38 4.29 -10.44 -2.37
CA LYS A 38 3.80 -10.57 -0.99
C LYS A 38 3.15 -9.28 -0.53
N LEU A 39 2.17 -9.38 0.36
CA LEU A 39 1.55 -8.23 1.01
C LEU A 39 2.39 -7.83 2.23
N SER A 40 2.65 -6.55 2.41
CA SER A 40 3.05 -6.02 3.72
C SER A 40 1.82 -5.88 4.60
N ILE A 41 1.82 -6.58 5.72
CA ILE A 41 0.72 -6.53 6.69
C ILE A 41 1.04 -5.42 7.69
N SER A 42 0.28 -4.33 7.63
CA SER A 42 0.44 -3.20 8.54
C SER A 42 0.02 -3.57 9.97
N ALA A 43 0.62 -2.92 10.96
CA ALA A 43 0.11 -2.92 12.33
C ALA A 43 -0.91 -1.80 12.52
N THR A 44 -1.90 -2.01 13.39
CA THR A 44 -2.86 -0.96 13.77
C THR A 44 -3.31 -1.07 15.21
N THR A 45 -3.63 0.08 15.82
CA THR A 45 -4.27 0.17 17.13
C THR A 45 -5.80 0.10 17.06
N ARG A 46 -6.37 -0.01 15.86
CA ARG A 46 -7.81 -0.18 15.67
C ARG A 46 -8.24 -1.58 16.10
N PRO A 47 -9.40 -1.77 16.74
CA PRO A 47 -9.94 -3.11 16.94
C PRO A 47 -10.29 -3.79 15.59
N PRO A 48 -10.16 -5.12 15.47
CA PRO A 48 -10.56 -5.84 14.27
C PRO A 48 -12.05 -5.67 13.99
N ARG A 49 -12.42 -5.55 12.71
CA ARG A 49 -13.82 -5.61 12.26
C ARG A 49 -14.28 -7.07 12.11
N PRO A 50 -15.60 -7.33 12.09
CA PRO A 50 -16.11 -8.66 11.79
C PRO A 50 -15.51 -9.22 10.49
N GLY A 51 -14.89 -10.39 10.59
CA GLY A 51 -14.22 -11.07 9.47
C GLY A 51 -12.76 -10.67 9.21
N GLU A 52 -12.17 -9.76 9.99
CA GLU A 52 -10.73 -9.47 9.93
C GLU A 52 -9.94 -10.40 10.88
N THR A 53 -8.87 -10.98 10.38
CA THR A 53 -7.97 -11.89 11.11
C THR A 53 -6.62 -11.21 11.41
N HIS A 54 -6.15 -11.32 12.66
CA HIS A 54 -4.83 -10.85 13.07
C HIS A 54 -3.72 -11.59 12.30
N GLY A 55 -2.74 -10.86 11.78
CA GLY A 55 -1.62 -11.43 11.02
C GLY A 55 -1.97 -11.82 9.58
N GLU A 56 -3.20 -11.60 9.13
CA GLU A 56 -3.60 -11.70 7.72
C GLU A 56 -4.02 -10.35 7.14
N HIS A 57 -4.85 -9.61 7.89
CA HIS A 57 -5.38 -8.32 7.48
C HIS A 57 -4.55 -7.18 8.06
N TYR A 58 -4.32 -7.24 9.38
CA TYR A 58 -3.45 -6.34 10.12
C TYR A 58 -2.83 -7.08 11.31
N PHE A 59 -1.70 -6.58 11.82
CA PHE A 59 -1.31 -6.85 13.20
C PHE A 59 -2.08 -5.90 14.11
N PHE A 60 -3.19 -6.37 14.66
CA PHE A 60 -3.97 -5.64 15.66
C PHE A 60 -3.20 -5.65 16.98
N ILE A 61 -2.67 -4.51 17.40
CA ILE A 61 -1.81 -4.36 18.59
C ILE A 61 -2.34 -3.27 19.51
N SER A 62 -1.97 -3.30 20.79
CA SER A 62 -2.37 -2.26 21.74
C SER A 62 -1.69 -0.93 21.43
N ARG A 63 -2.20 0.17 22.00
CA ARG A 63 -1.55 1.48 21.86
C ARG A 63 -0.16 1.49 22.50
N GLU A 64 -0.03 0.86 23.66
CA GLU A 64 1.24 0.74 24.38
C GLU A 64 2.27 -0.06 23.57
N GLU A 65 1.85 -1.14 22.91
CA GLU A 65 2.72 -1.91 22.02
C GLU A 65 3.13 -1.09 20.79
N PHE A 66 2.19 -0.37 20.18
CA PHE A 66 2.49 0.51 19.05
C PHE A 66 3.54 1.56 19.42
N ASP A 67 3.36 2.25 20.55
CA ASP A 67 4.30 3.27 21.03
C ASP A 67 5.68 2.68 21.36
N LYS A 68 5.74 1.45 21.90
CA LYS A 68 7.01 0.72 22.09
C LYS A 68 7.72 0.47 20.77
N LYS A 69 7.00 0.03 19.73
CA LYS A 69 7.55 -0.21 18.39
C LYS A 69 8.03 1.08 17.72
N VAL A 70 7.30 2.19 17.90
CA VAL A 70 7.74 3.52 17.45
C VAL A 70 9.06 3.91 18.09
N LYS A 71 9.18 3.79 19.43
CA LYS A 71 10.42 4.11 20.16
C LYS A 71 11.62 3.26 19.73
N LYS A 72 11.37 2.04 19.25
CA LYS A 72 12.41 1.13 18.74
C LYS A 72 12.75 1.33 17.26
N ASN A 73 12.05 2.22 16.56
CA ASN A 73 12.14 2.36 15.10
C ASN A 73 11.79 1.06 14.34
N ASP A 74 10.85 0.27 14.85
CA ASP A 74 10.42 -1.00 14.23
C ASP A 74 9.52 -0.81 12.99
N PHE A 75 9.08 0.43 12.74
CA PHE A 75 8.21 0.79 11.62
C PHE A 75 9.00 1.54 10.55
N LEU A 76 8.78 1.16 9.29
CA LEU A 76 9.29 1.90 8.15
C LEU A 76 8.66 3.30 8.08
N GLU A 77 7.35 3.32 8.33
CA GLU A 77 6.51 4.51 8.44
C GLU A 77 5.40 4.22 9.43
N TRP A 78 4.86 5.28 10.02
CA TRP A 78 3.59 5.20 10.73
C TRP A 78 2.86 6.54 10.68
N ALA A 79 1.54 6.47 10.79
CA ALA A 79 0.66 7.62 10.81
C ALA A 79 -0.55 7.40 11.72
N LYS A 80 -1.11 8.50 12.22
CA LYS A 80 -2.44 8.49 12.82
C LYS A 80 -3.46 8.77 11.72
N VAL A 81 -4.38 7.83 11.51
CA VAL A 81 -5.50 7.94 10.56
C VAL A 81 -6.79 7.91 11.36
N HIS A 82 -7.50 9.05 11.36
CA HIS A 82 -8.59 9.31 12.29
C HIS A 82 -8.17 9.11 13.76
N SER A 83 -8.78 8.16 14.46
CA SER A 83 -8.52 7.90 15.89
C SER A 83 -7.46 6.82 16.13
N TYR A 84 -7.00 6.12 15.08
CA TYR A 84 -6.14 4.95 15.22
C TYR A 84 -4.79 5.15 14.53
N TYR A 85 -3.79 4.44 15.02
CA TYR A 85 -2.45 4.45 14.44
C TYR A 85 -2.30 3.26 13.49
N TYR A 86 -1.54 3.49 12.43
CA TYR A 86 -1.17 2.49 11.44
C TYR A 86 0.32 2.61 11.21
N GLY A 87 1.00 1.48 11.04
CA GLY A 87 2.42 1.47 10.73
C GLY A 87 2.81 0.24 9.92
N THR A 88 3.85 0.40 9.11
CA THR A 88 4.38 -0.66 8.24
C THR A 88 5.58 -1.32 8.94
N PRO A 89 5.45 -2.52 9.54
CA PRO A 89 6.55 -3.14 10.29
C PRO A 89 7.71 -3.51 9.37
N ILE A 90 8.94 -3.11 9.72
CA ILE A 90 10.15 -3.44 8.93
C ILE A 90 10.33 -4.95 8.81
N SER A 91 10.01 -5.69 9.88
CA SER A 91 10.06 -7.16 9.90
C SER A 91 9.15 -7.83 8.87
N SER A 92 8.07 -7.16 8.43
CA SER A 92 7.21 -7.64 7.36
C SER A 92 7.86 -7.56 5.97
N LEU A 93 8.95 -6.81 5.85
CA LEU A 93 9.58 -6.45 4.59
C LEU A 93 10.89 -7.22 4.35
N GLU A 94 11.87 -7.06 5.25
CA GLU A 94 13.27 -7.40 4.96
C GLU A 94 13.47 -8.86 4.54
N GLY A 95 12.89 -9.80 5.27
CA GLY A 95 13.06 -11.23 4.99
C GLY A 95 12.48 -11.71 3.66
N GLN A 96 11.49 -11.00 3.08
CA GLN A 96 10.97 -11.33 1.74
C GLN A 96 11.75 -10.57 0.66
N LEU A 97 12.13 -9.31 0.90
CA LEU A 97 12.99 -8.55 -0.02
C LEU A 97 14.34 -9.25 -0.21
N ASP A 98 14.96 -9.77 0.83
CA ASP A 98 16.23 -10.51 0.73
C ASP A 98 16.13 -11.83 -0.03
N LYS A 99 14.92 -12.38 -0.16
CA LYS A 99 14.61 -13.55 -0.99
C LYS A 99 14.29 -13.16 -2.44
N GLY A 100 14.46 -11.89 -2.81
CA GLY A 100 14.17 -11.38 -4.15
C GLY A 100 12.67 -11.31 -4.48
N LYS A 101 11.79 -11.38 -3.48
CA LYS A 101 10.33 -11.28 -3.67
C LYS A 101 9.89 -9.83 -3.60
N SER A 102 8.99 -9.45 -4.49
CA SER A 102 8.41 -8.12 -4.45
C SER A 102 7.37 -8.02 -3.35
N ILE A 103 7.29 -6.86 -2.72
CA ILE A 103 6.32 -6.59 -1.66
C ILE A 103 5.40 -5.47 -2.10
N VAL A 104 4.11 -5.65 -1.89
CA VAL A 104 3.10 -4.61 -2.08
C VAL A 104 2.71 -4.06 -0.71
N CYS A 105 2.86 -2.76 -0.54
CA CYS A 105 2.29 -2.01 0.57
C CYS A 105 1.00 -1.34 0.09
N GLU A 106 -0.14 -1.79 0.61
CA GLU A 106 -1.42 -1.12 0.38
C GLU A 106 -1.63 -0.04 1.44
N VAL A 107 -1.53 1.23 1.06
CA VAL A 107 -1.65 2.37 1.97
C VAL A 107 -2.61 3.42 1.42
N ASP A 108 -3.01 4.38 2.26
CA ASP A 108 -3.73 5.57 1.81
C ASP A 108 -2.76 6.63 1.26
N VAL A 109 -3.28 7.80 0.88
CA VAL A 109 -2.45 8.88 0.30
C VAL A 109 -1.47 9.48 1.30
N GLN A 110 -1.83 9.48 2.59
CA GLN A 110 -1.01 10.03 3.65
C GLN A 110 0.16 9.08 3.96
N GLY A 111 -0.12 7.78 4.07
CA GLY A 111 0.89 6.74 4.23
C GLY A 111 1.85 6.69 3.06
N ALA A 112 1.35 6.80 1.82
CA ALA A 112 2.20 6.89 0.63
C ALA A 112 3.12 8.12 0.66
N ALA A 113 2.62 9.29 1.07
CA ALA A 113 3.44 10.49 1.23
C ALA A 113 4.51 10.34 2.33
N SER A 114 4.19 9.67 3.45
CA SER A 114 5.16 9.33 4.48
C SER A 114 6.24 8.39 3.97
N LEU A 115 5.86 7.34 3.23
CA LEU A 115 6.80 6.41 2.60
C LEU A 115 7.71 7.12 1.62
N LYS A 116 7.18 8.05 0.82
CA LYS A 116 7.99 8.81 -0.13
C LYS A 116 9.12 9.56 0.56
N LYS A 117 8.86 10.21 1.71
CA LYS A 117 9.90 10.84 2.54
C LYS A 117 10.93 9.85 3.06
N VAL A 118 10.50 8.63 3.40
CA VAL A 118 11.41 7.55 3.83
C VAL A 118 12.31 7.11 2.69
N VAL A 119 11.78 6.95 1.47
CA VAL A 119 12.57 6.66 0.26
C VAL A 119 13.58 7.78 0.01
N GLU A 120 13.14 9.04 0.01
CA GLU A 120 13.98 10.22 -0.23
C GLU A 120 15.10 10.37 0.81
N SER A 121 14.88 9.89 2.05
CA SER A 121 15.92 9.88 3.09
C SER A 121 17.04 8.87 2.86
N GLY A 122 16.93 7.99 1.85
CA GLY A 122 17.94 6.97 1.53
C GLY A 122 18.00 5.81 2.52
N LYS A 123 17.03 5.69 3.44
CA LYS A 123 16.98 4.63 4.47
C LYS A 123 16.61 3.24 3.92
N LEU A 124 16.21 3.15 2.66
CA LEU A 124 15.80 1.91 2.02
C LEU A 124 16.83 1.46 0.98
N ASP A 125 17.51 0.35 1.25
CA ASP A 125 18.38 -0.34 0.28
C ASP A 125 17.53 -1.32 -0.57
N THR A 126 16.46 -0.83 -1.17
CA THR A 126 15.59 -1.55 -2.09
C THR A 126 14.95 -0.56 -3.05
N ALA A 127 14.72 -0.99 -4.28
CA ALA A 127 14.00 -0.17 -5.23
C ALA A 127 12.53 -0.05 -4.83
N VAL A 128 11.96 1.12 -5.08
CA VAL A 128 10.58 1.44 -4.72
C VAL A 128 9.86 1.98 -5.93
N VAL A 129 8.60 1.56 -6.13
CA VAL A 129 7.70 2.12 -7.15
C VAL A 129 6.38 2.54 -6.50
N PHE A 130 5.89 3.73 -6.86
CA PHE A 130 4.63 4.30 -6.41
C PHE A 130 3.58 4.16 -7.51
N ILE A 131 2.49 3.45 -7.20
CA ILE A 131 1.39 3.18 -8.13
C ILE A 131 0.09 3.74 -7.56
N PHE A 132 -0.55 4.64 -8.30
CA PHE A 132 -1.82 5.25 -7.93
C PHE A 132 -2.99 4.59 -8.67
N LEU A 133 -3.89 3.97 -7.91
CA LEU A 133 -5.10 3.36 -8.44
C LEU A 133 -6.22 4.41 -8.51
N ILE A 134 -6.84 4.58 -9.67
CA ILE A 134 -7.95 5.52 -9.88
C ILE A 134 -9.23 4.78 -10.31
N PRO A 135 -10.43 5.31 -9.97
CA PRO A 135 -11.67 4.77 -10.50
C PRO A 135 -11.81 5.11 -12.00
N PRO A 136 -12.65 4.39 -12.76
CA PRO A 136 -12.93 4.74 -14.15
C PRO A 136 -13.69 6.07 -14.28
N SER A 137 -14.42 6.49 -13.24
CA SER A 137 -15.05 7.81 -13.14
C SER A 137 -15.35 8.17 -11.68
N VAL A 138 -15.61 9.46 -11.42
CA VAL A 138 -16.05 9.95 -10.10
C VAL A 138 -17.42 9.36 -9.72
N ASP A 139 -18.31 9.16 -10.69
CA ASP A 139 -19.63 8.55 -10.44
C ASP A 139 -19.50 7.12 -9.92
N ILE A 140 -18.58 6.34 -10.48
CA ILE A 140 -18.30 4.98 -10.00
C ILE A 140 -17.70 5.01 -8.59
N LEU A 141 -16.87 6.00 -8.27
CA LEU A 141 -16.36 6.19 -6.92
C LEU A 141 -17.48 6.47 -5.91
N ALA A 142 -18.38 7.41 -6.25
CA ALA A 142 -19.54 7.75 -5.45
C ALA A 142 -20.47 6.53 -5.24
N PHE A 143 -20.73 5.76 -6.31
CA PHE A 143 -21.51 4.54 -6.23
C PHE A 143 -20.87 3.50 -5.30
N ARG A 144 -19.56 3.28 -5.39
CA ARG A 144 -18.82 2.33 -4.54
C ARG A 144 -18.84 2.75 -3.06
N LEU A 145 -18.75 4.05 -2.78
CA LEU A 145 -18.85 4.58 -1.41
C LEU A 145 -20.26 4.38 -0.84
N LYS A 146 -21.32 4.70 -1.61
CA LYS A 146 -22.73 4.50 -1.21
C LYS A 146 -23.06 3.03 -0.93
N LYS A 147 -22.54 2.11 -1.75
CA LYS A 147 -22.84 0.66 -1.64
C LYS A 147 -22.34 0.03 -0.33
N ARG A 148 -21.46 0.68 0.43
CA ARG A 148 -21.02 0.16 1.74
C ARG A 148 -22.12 0.19 2.82
N LYS A 149 -23.31 0.74 2.56
CA LYS A 149 -24.59 0.55 3.29
C LYS A 149 -24.57 0.72 4.83
N THR A 150 -23.52 1.27 5.43
CA THR A 150 -23.40 1.42 6.90
C THR A 150 -23.22 2.87 7.36
N GLU A 151 -23.40 3.86 6.47
CA GLU A 151 -23.06 5.26 6.75
C GLU A 151 -24.18 6.21 6.27
N ASP A 152 -24.41 7.27 7.04
CA ASP A 152 -25.36 8.35 6.73
C ASP A 152 -24.96 9.10 5.44
N ALA A 153 -25.93 9.72 4.75
CA ALA A 153 -25.74 10.47 3.51
C ALA A 153 -24.71 11.59 3.66
N GLU A 154 -24.66 12.25 4.83
CA GLU A 154 -23.65 13.28 5.13
C GLU A 154 -22.23 12.71 5.16
N VAL A 155 -22.05 11.53 5.77
CA VAL A 155 -20.77 10.83 5.84
C VAL A 155 -20.30 10.42 4.45
N VAL A 156 -21.22 9.93 3.60
CA VAL A 156 -20.89 9.59 2.21
C VAL A 156 -20.42 10.81 1.42
N ASN A 157 -21.10 11.95 1.56
CA ASN A 157 -20.71 13.20 0.88
C ASN A 157 -19.36 13.73 1.37
N TYR A 158 -19.07 13.62 2.68
CA TYR A 158 -17.76 13.95 3.22
C TYR A 158 -16.67 13.06 2.61
N ARG A 159 -16.89 11.75 2.59
CA ARG A 159 -15.94 10.79 2.01
C ARG A 159 -15.73 10.98 0.51
N LEU A 160 -16.77 11.32 -0.24
CA LEU A 160 -16.64 11.62 -1.67
C LEU A 160 -15.78 12.87 -1.91
N ARG A 161 -16.01 13.95 -1.14
CA ARG A 161 -15.19 15.16 -1.20
C ARG A 161 -13.72 14.87 -0.87
N ALA A 162 -13.47 14.11 0.19
CA ALA A 162 -12.13 13.66 0.53
C ALA A 162 -11.50 12.85 -0.61
N ALA A 163 -12.23 11.89 -1.18
CA ALA A 163 -11.76 11.04 -2.26
C ALA A 163 -11.44 11.81 -3.56
N ILE A 164 -12.19 12.88 -3.86
CA ILE A 164 -11.89 13.77 -4.98
C ILE A 164 -10.61 14.58 -4.71
N ALA A 165 -10.43 15.10 -3.49
CA ALA A 165 -9.21 15.80 -3.13
C ALA A 165 -7.98 14.87 -3.20
N GLU A 166 -8.14 13.60 -2.82
CA GLU A 166 -7.10 12.57 -2.94
C GLU A 166 -6.67 12.32 -4.39
N LEU A 167 -7.53 12.53 -5.39
CA LEU A 167 -7.14 12.38 -6.80
C LEU A 167 -6.08 13.41 -7.23
N GLN A 168 -6.05 14.60 -6.61
CA GLN A 168 -5.09 15.66 -6.95
C GLN A 168 -3.64 15.29 -6.63
N VAL A 169 -3.41 14.26 -5.80
CA VAL A 169 -2.04 13.82 -5.47
C VAL A 169 -1.46 12.81 -6.47
N MET A 170 -2.21 12.42 -7.50
CA MET A 170 -1.80 11.39 -8.47
C MET A 170 -0.47 11.71 -9.18
N GLU A 171 -0.14 12.99 -9.38
CA GLU A 171 1.12 13.44 -10.00
C GLU A 171 2.36 13.10 -9.18
N LYS A 172 2.20 12.73 -7.90
CA LYS A 172 3.30 12.33 -7.02
C LYS A 172 3.70 10.86 -7.17
N TYR A 173 3.03 10.10 -8.03
CA TYR A 173 3.25 8.66 -8.23
C TYR A 173 3.93 8.40 -9.57
N ASP A 174 4.66 7.28 -9.65
CA ASP A 174 5.39 6.90 -10.86
C ASP A 174 4.43 6.35 -11.93
N TYR A 175 3.34 5.69 -11.51
CA TYR A 175 2.35 5.10 -12.38
C TYR A 175 0.92 5.36 -11.92
N ILE A 176 0.01 5.48 -12.89
CA ILE A 176 -1.43 5.55 -12.66
C ILE A 176 -2.10 4.33 -13.28
N VAL A 177 -2.98 3.65 -12.54
CA VAL A 177 -3.72 2.47 -13.00
C VAL A 177 -5.21 2.70 -12.82
N VAL A 178 -5.99 2.56 -13.88
CA VAL A 178 -7.46 2.61 -13.83
C VAL A 178 -8.01 1.28 -13.34
N ASN A 179 -8.89 1.30 -12.33
CA ASN A 179 -9.62 0.14 -11.82
C ASN A 179 -11.03 0.04 -12.40
N ASP A 180 -11.10 -0.20 -13.71
CA ASP A 180 -12.32 -0.53 -14.45
C ASP A 180 -12.74 -1.98 -14.19
N LYS A 181 -11.79 -2.92 -14.34
CA LYS A 181 -11.93 -4.35 -14.05
C LYS A 181 -10.80 -4.80 -13.14
N VAL A 182 -11.14 -5.49 -12.05
CA VAL A 182 -10.19 -5.92 -11.02
C VAL A 182 -9.05 -6.75 -11.61
N ASP A 183 -9.36 -7.71 -12.49
CA ASP A 183 -8.35 -8.54 -13.16
C ASP A 183 -7.39 -7.72 -14.01
N SER A 184 -7.90 -6.79 -14.81
CA SER A 184 -7.08 -5.92 -15.67
C SER A 184 -6.17 -5.01 -14.84
N ALA A 185 -6.69 -4.40 -13.78
CA ALA A 185 -5.91 -3.56 -12.89
C ALA A 185 -4.80 -4.36 -12.19
N ALA A 186 -5.10 -5.57 -11.70
CA ALA A 186 -4.10 -6.42 -11.06
C ALA A 186 -3.01 -6.87 -12.04
N GLU A 187 -3.36 -7.21 -13.28
CA GLU A 187 -2.41 -7.54 -14.34
C GLU A 187 -1.49 -6.37 -14.70
N LYS A 188 -2.03 -5.15 -14.82
CA LYS A 188 -1.24 -3.94 -15.06
C LYS A 188 -0.24 -3.69 -13.94
N ILE A 189 -0.67 -3.81 -12.68
CA ILE A 189 0.23 -3.65 -11.51
C ILE A 189 1.32 -4.72 -11.52
N ARG A 190 0.97 -5.99 -11.83
CA ARG A 190 1.95 -7.08 -11.95
C ARG A 190 3.00 -6.76 -13.02
N ALA A 191 2.58 -6.27 -14.18
CA ALA A 191 3.48 -5.88 -15.26
C ALA A 191 4.44 -4.75 -14.84
N ILE A 192 3.93 -3.70 -14.17
CA ILE A 192 4.75 -2.61 -13.63
C ILE A 192 5.81 -3.15 -12.67
N ILE A 193 5.40 -3.98 -11.70
CA ILE A 193 6.31 -4.58 -10.72
C ILE A 193 7.41 -5.40 -11.41
N ASN A 194 7.06 -6.16 -12.44
CA ASN A 194 8.02 -6.99 -13.16
C ASN A 194 9.02 -6.13 -13.94
N VAL A 195 8.56 -5.10 -14.66
CA VAL A 195 9.43 -4.19 -15.41
C VAL A 195 10.38 -3.45 -14.48
N GLU A 196 9.89 -2.89 -13.37
CA GLU A 196 10.73 -2.19 -12.39
C GLU A 196 11.73 -3.12 -11.71
N LYS A 197 11.34 -4.36 -11.44
CA LYS A 197 12.27 -5.38 -10.93
C LYS A 197 13.38 -5.72 -11.92
N GLU A 198 13.16 -5.58 -13.22
CA GLU A 198 14.21 -5.78 -14.23
C GLU A 198 15.07 -4.53 -14.43
N ARG A 199 14.50 -3.32 -14.35
CA ARG A 199 15.29 -2.06 -14.37
C ARG A 199 16.36 -2.02 -13.28
N THR A 200 16.05 -2.59 -12.11
CA THR A 200 16.98 -2.66 -10.98
C THR A 200 18.13 -3.66 -11.17
N LEU A 201 18.11 -4.49 -12.23
CA LEU A 201 19.27 -5.30 -12.61
C LEU A 201 20.35 -4.52 -13.35
N LEU A 202 19.97 -3.39 -13.95
CA LEU A 202 20.84 -2.63 -14.84
C LEU A 202 21.68 -1.58 -14.09
N ASN A 203 21.37 -1.35 -12.81
CA ASN A 203 22.03 -0.40 -11.91
C ASN A 203 22.83 -1.13 -10.81
#